data_AF-A0A381J403-F1
#
_entry.id   AF-A0A381J403-F1
#
_cell.length_a   1.000
_cell.length_b   1.000
_cell.length_c   1.000
_cell.angle_alpha   90.00
_cell.angle_beta   90.00
_cell.angle_gamma   90.00
#
_symmetry.space_group_name_H-M   'P 1'
#
loop_
_entity.id
_entity.type
_entity.pdbx_description
1 polymer ?
#
loop_
_entity_poly.entity_id
_entity_poly.type
_entity_poly.pdbx_seq_one_letter_code
_entity_poly.pdbx_strand_id
1 'polypeptide(L)'
;MPHVIVKLWTGRTEEQKIELTNKIVKAVVETVNVEEGSVSVSFEEVSSDRWAKEVYKPDILEKEETLYKKPGYSYLECELN
;
A
#
# COMPACT_ATOMS: atom_id res chain seq x y z
N MET A 1 11.44 14.01 1.12
CA MET A 1 11.85 12.68 0.62
C MET A 1 10.71 11.70 0.86
N PRO A 2 9.84 11.47 -0.12
CA PRO A 2 8.71 10.55 0.03
C PRO A 2 9.14 9.08 0.06
N HIS A 3 8.50 8.29 0.92
CA HIS A 3 8.59 6.83 0.93
C HIS A 3 7.20 6.24 0.80
N VAL A 4 7.01 5.31 -0.13
CA VAL A 4 5.75 4.61 -0.37
C VAL A 4 5.94 3.13 -0.14
N ILE A 5 5.11 2.55 0.74
CA ILE A 5 5.06 1.11 0.96
C ILE A 5 3.77 0.59 0.31
N VAL A 6 3.91 -0.30 -0.66
CA VAL A 6 2.78 -0.99 -1.29
C VAL A 6 2.59 -2.33 -0.62
N LYS A 7 1.61 -2.44 0.27
CA LYS A 7 1.15 -3.71 0.81
C LYS A 7 0.11 -4.32 -0.13
N LEU A 8 0.26 -5.59 -0.48
CA LEU A 8 -0.66 -6.28 -1.39
C LEU A 8 -0.62 -7.79 -1.18
N TRP A 9 -1.63 -8.51 -1.69
CA TRP A 9 -1.56 -9.98 -1.73
C TRP A 9 -0.35 -10.53 -2.50
N THR A 10 0.07 -11.75 -2.19
CA THR A 10 1.09 -12.45 -2.97
C THR A 10 0.64 -12.71 -4.41
N GLY A 11 1.61 -12.88 -5.32
CA GLY A 11 1.38 -13.43 -6.66
C GLY A 11 1.44 -12.40 -7.80
N ARG A 12 1.98 -11.20 -7.56
CA ARG A 12 2.27 -10.24 -8.64
C ARG A 12 3.64 -10.53 -9.23
N THR A 13 3.77 -10.43 -10.55
CA THR A 13 5.06 -10.62 -11.21
C THR A 13 5.99 -9.42 -10.96
N GLU A 14 7.29 -9.61 -11.14
CA GLU A 14 8.25 -8.52 -10.99
C GLU A 14 8.01 -7.40 -12.00
N GLU A 15 7.59 -7.72 -13.23
CA GLU A 15 7.23 -6.72 -14.25
C GLU A 15 6.05 -5.85 -13.79
N GLN A 16 5.05 -6.45 -13.13
CA GLN A 16 3.92 -5.70 -12.58
C GLN A 16 4.35 -4.77 -11.44
N LYS A 17 5.26 -5.23 -10.57
CA LYS A 17 5.81 -4.40 -9.48
C LYS A 17 6.64 -3.24 -10.02
N ILE A 18 7.46 -3.47 -11.05
CA ILE A 18 8.25 -2.43 -11.73
C ILE A 18 7.32 -1.40 -12.40
N GLU A 19 6.33 -1.86 -13.15
CA GLU A 19 5.39 -0.98 -13.84
C GLU A 19 4.58 -0.11 -12.85
N LEU A 20 4.14 -0.68 -11.72
CA LEU A 20 3.48 0.08 -10.67
C LEU A 20 4.43 1.09 -10.01
N THR A 21 5.68 0.70 -9.75
CA THR A 21 6.70 1.59 -9.18
C THR A 21 6.89 2.83 -10.04
N ASN A 22 7.08 2.66 -11.34
CA ASN A 22 7.25 3.76 -12.28
C ASN A 22 6.06 4.73 -12.25
N LYS A 23 4.84 4.20 -12.19
CA LYS A 23 3.62 5.01 -12.08
C LYS A 23 3.51 5.76 -10.77
N ILE A 24 3.85 5.14 -9.64
CA ILE A 24 3.85 5.78 -8.32
C ILE A 24 4.87 6.91 -8.28
N VAL A 25 6.12 6.62 -8.68
CA VAL A 25 7.21 7.61 -8.67
C VAL A 25 6.83 8.81 -9.52
N LYS A 26 6.35 8.58 -10.74
CA LYS A 26 5.88 9.66 -11.63
C LYS A 26 4.79 10.51 -10.98
N ALA A 27 3.75 9.88 -10.44
CA ALA A 27 2.66 10.60 -9.79
C ALA A 27 3.14 11.44 -8.60
N VAL A 28 4.03 10.89 -7.75
CA VAL A 28 4.59 11.60 -6.60
C VAL A 28 5.43 12.80 -7.04
N VAL A 29 6.32 12.62 -8.01
CA VAL A 29 7.18 13.70 -8.54
C VAL A 29 6.31 14.83 -9.12
N GLU A 30 5.33 14.49 -9.96
CA GLU A 30 4.47 15.48 -10.64
C GLU A 30 3.54 16.23 -9.68
N THR A 31 3.09 15.60 -8.60
CA THR A 31 2.07 16.19 -7.69
C THR A 31 2.67 16.83 -6.45
N VAL A 32 3.74 16.26 -5.89
CA VAL A 32 4.39 16.74 -4.66
C VAL A 32 5.58 17.65 -4.97
N ASN A 33 5.98 17.76 -6.25
CA ASN A 33 7.08 18.61 -6.73
C ASN A 33 8.41 18.33 -6.03
N VAL A 34 8.83 17.06 -6.06
CA VAL A 34 10.11 16.58 -5.52
C VAL A 34 10.96 15.95 -6.62
N GLU A 35 12.27 15.90 -6.42
CA GLU A 35 13.17 15.19 -7.34
C GLU A 35 12.93 13.67 -7.29
N GLU A 36 13.07 13.01 -8.44
CA GLU A 36 12.88 11.55 -8.56
C GLU A 36 13.75 10.75 -7.59
N GLY A 37 15.02 11.13 -7.45
CA GLY A 37 15.97 10.47 -6.53
C GLY A 37 15.60 10.61 -5.04
N SER A 38 14.62 11.45 -4.70
CA SER A 38 14.10 11.59 -3.34
C SER A 38 12.93 10.65 -3.03
N VAL A 39 12.45 9.88 -4.01
CA VAL A 39 11.30 8.97 -3.88
C VAL A 39 11.81 7.54 -3.77
N SER A 40 11.27 6.79 -2.81
CA SER A 40 11.52 5.35 -2.68
C SER A 40 10.21 4.58 -2.57
N VAL A 41 10.17 3.39 -3.17
CA VAL A 41 9.00 2.50 -3.16
C VAL A 41 9.42 1.11 -2.74
N SER A 42 8.71 0.51 -1.80
CA SER A 42 8.88 -0.89 -1.38
C SER A 42 7.56 -1.66 -1.50
N PHE A 43 7.66 -2.99 -1.55
CA PHE A 43 6.51 -3.89 -1.61
C PHE A 43 6.54 -4.85 -0.43
N GLU A 44 5.38 -5.06 0.20
CA GLU A 44 5.18 -6.09 1.21
C GLU A 44 4.05 -7.02 0.75
N GLU A 45 4.41 -8.26 0.41
CA GLU A 45 3.44 -9.27 -0.04
C GLU A 45 2.91 -10.09 1.16
N VAL A 46 1.60 -10.01 1.40
CA VAL A 46 0.91 -10.65 2.53
C VAL A 46 -0.15 -11.59 1.99
N SER A 47 -0.17 -12.86 2.41
CA SER A 47 -1.18 -13.80 1.94
C SER A 47 -2.60 -13.38 2.37
N SER A 48 -3.62 -13.76 1.59
CA SER A 48 -4.99 -13.29 1.83
C SER A 48 -5.56 -13.72 3.18
N ASP A 49 -5.16 -14.90 3.68
CA ASP A 49 -5.52 -15.44 4.99
C ASP A 49 -4.94 -14.64 6.17
N ARG A 50 -3.84 -13.90 5.94
CA ARG A 50 -3.20 -13.05 6.96
C ARG A 50 -3.56 -11.57 6.82
N TRP A 51 -4.21 -11.18 5.73
CA TRP A 51 -4.48 -9.78 5.39
C TRP A 51 -5.27 -9.03 6.46
N ALA A 52 -6.29 -9.66 7.03
CA ALA A 52 -7.13 -9.05 8.06
C ALA A 52 -6.31 -8.58 9.27
N LYS A 53 -5.39 -9.44 9.71
CA LYS A 53 -4.56 -9.24 10.90
C LYS A 53 -3.32 -8.39 10.65
N GLU A 54 -2.65 -8.60 9.52
CA GLU A 54 -1.35 -7.96 9.24
C GLU A 54 -1.48 -6.61 8.52
N VAL A 55 -2.61 -6.34 7.87
CA VAL A 55 -2.80 -5.10 7.09
C VAL A 55 -4.10 -4.39 7.45
N TYR A 56 -5.25 -5.06 7.35
CA TYR A 56 -6.53 -4.37 7.50
C TYR A 56 -6.69 -3.76 8.90
N LYS A 57 -6.46 -4.54 9.96
CA LYS A 57 -6.56 -4.02 11.32
C LYS A 57 -5.53 -2.90 11.61
N PRO A 58 -4.21 -3.13 11.52
CA PRO A 58 -3.22 -2.14 11.96
C PRO A 58 -3.05 -0.95 11.02
N ASP A 59 -3.24 -1.12 9.71
CA ASP A 59 -2.91 -0.08 8.73
C ASP A 59 -4.14 0.60 8.11
N ILE A 60 -5.34 0.01 8.22
CA ILE A 60 -6.57 0.57 7.66
C ILE A 60 -7.54 0.96 8.78
N LEU A 61 -7.94 0.03 9.63
CA LEU A 61 -8.94 0.26 10.68
C LEU A 61 -8.40 1.17 11.78
N GLU A 62 -7.24 0.84 12.37
CA GLU A 62 -6.62 1.63 13.44
C GLU A 62 -6.07 2.99 12.97
N LYS A 63 -5.96 3.18 11.65
CA LYS A 63 -5.44 4.41 11.03
C LYS A 63 -6.46 5.08 10.10
N GLU A 64 -7.75 4.84 10.32
CA GLU A 64 -8.82 5.28 9.41
C GLU A 64 -8.76 6.79 9.12
N GLU A 65 -8.45 7.61 10.13
CA GLU A 65 -8.33 9.08 10.01
C GLU A 65 -7.19 9.53 9.08
N THR A 66 -6.21 8.67 8.80
CA THR A 66 -5.10 8.97 7.90
C THR A 66 -5.39 8.59 6.44
N LEU A 67 -6.50 7.89 6.19
CA LEU A 67 -6.86 7.40 4.86
C LEU A 67 -7.53 8.49 4.02
N TYR A 68 -6.79 8.99 3.03
CA TYR A 68 -7.37 9.82 1.96
C TYR A 68 -8.25 9.01 0.98
N LYS A 69 -8.15 7.67 1.01
CA LYS A 69 -9.03 6.75 0.28
C LYS A 69 -9.35 5.51 1.11
N LYS A 70 -10.61 5.36 1.50
CA LYS A 70 -11.11 4.19 2.25
C LYS A 70 -11.31 2.98 1.31
N PRO A 71 -11.13 1.73 1.81
CA PRO A 71 -11.44 0.53 1.05
C PRO A 71 -12.95 0.39 0.82
N GLY A 72 -13.32 -0.31 -0.25
CA GLY A 72 -14.72 -0.71 -0.52
C GLY A 72 -15.13 -2.02 0.16
N TYR A 73 -14.33 -2.53 1.09
CA TYR A 73 -14.52 -3.81 1.78
C TYR A 73 -14.32 -3.64 3.29
N SER A 74 -14.90 -4.55 4.06
CA SER A 74 -14.78 -4.59 5.52
C SER A 74 -14.70 -6.01 6.05
N TYR A 75 -14.22 -6.15 7.28
CA TYR A 75 -14.15 -7.41 8.02
C TYR A 75 -15.06 -7.34 9.25
N LEU A 76 -15.59 -8.48 9.66
CA LEU A 76 -16.28 -8.64 10.95
C LEU A 76 -15.26 -8.71 12.08
N GLU A 77 -15.65 -8.34 13.30
CA GLU A 77 -14.74 -8.37 14.47
C GLU A 77 -14.10 -9.75 14.71
N CYS A 78 -14.83 -10.84 14.44
CA CYS A 78 -14.31 -12.20 14.59
C CYS A 78 -13.18 -12.53 13.61
N GLU A 79 -13.08 -11.81 12.49
CA GLU A 79 -12.05 -12.00 11.45
C GLU A 79 -10.78 -11.16 11.73
N LEU A 80 -10.84 -10.26 12.71
CA LEU A 80 -9.76 -9.32 13.07
C LEU A 80 -8.84 -9.83 14.21
N ASN A 81 -9.03 -11.08 14.65
CA ASN A 81 -8.32 -11.67 15.80
C ASN A 81 -7.31 -12.75 15.37
#